data_AF-A0A9E5R721-F1
#
_entry.id   AF-A0A9E5R721-F1
#
_cell.length_a   1.000
_cell.length_b   1.000
_cell.length_c   1.000
_cell.angle_alpha   90.00
_cell.angle_beta   90.00
_cell.angle_gamma   90.00
#
_symmetry.space_group_name_H-M   'P 1'
#
loop_
_entity.id
_entity.type
_entity.pdbx_description
1 polymer ?
#
loop_
_entity_poly.entity_id
_entity_poly.type
_entity_poly.pdbx_seq_one_letter_code
_entity_poly.pdbx_strand_id
1 'polypeptide(L)'
;MAKYIYNLTEEARTYQGREIAAGAFYQITANLDAEYASDSQLISDLALGIVKMSSNGSSALSGSGSSHVDFLKNSIPPVVTSTSVPFAAKILPNGKKLYTRIHGVSQSVLGAPDNIDFTIPHTNCKLTGIQIINGELGDKANLKILDTDAGLISGIPNAVLNQFGFSVNMGSSFYEFQSNYDADLILGMKIRLEFDAVAPDLLPKTVYINFILHEVKD
;
A
#
# COMPACT_ATOMS: atom_id res chain seq x y z
N MET A 1 -1.17 -5.76 27.46
CA MET A 1 -0.38 -4.98 26.48
C MET A 1 0.31 -3.87 27.25
N ALA A 2 1.58 -3.56 26.97
CA ALA A 2 2.26 -2.48 27.67
C ALA A 2 1.67 -1.12 27.26
N LYS A 3 1.63 -0.17 28.20
CA LYS A 3 1.15 1.19 27.98
C LYS A 3 2.23 2.17 28.44
N TYR A 4 2.60 3.08 27.56
CA TYR A 4 3.57 4.12 27.86
C TYR A 4 2.91 5.49 27.64
N ILE A 5 3.14 6.40 28.57
CA ILE A 5 2.83 7.82 28.44
C ILE A 5 4.08 8.51 27.91
N TYR A 6 3.96 9.27 26.82
CA TYR A 6 5.02 10.08 26.25
C TYR A 6 4.75 11.56 26.51
N ASN A 7 5.65 12.22 27.24
CA ASN A 7 5.55 13.65 27.50
C ASN A 7 6.13 14.45 26.32
N LEU A 8 5.28 15.20 25.60
CA LEU A 8 5.70 16.01 24.45
C LEU A 8 6.13 17.42 24.84
N THR A 9 5.99 17.81 26.11
CA THR A 9 6.33 19.18 26.54
C THR A 9 7.81 19.32 26.88
N GLU A 10 8.25 20.57 26.92
CA GLU A 10 9.59 20.98 27.38
C GLU A 10 9.72 20.96 28.92
N GLU A 11 8.61 20.79 29.63
CA GLU A 11 8.53 20.72 31.09
C GLU A 11 8.12 19.32 31.57
N ALA A 12 8.44 19.00 32.83
CA ALA A 12 7.99 17.76 33.46
C ALA A 12 6.48 17.76 33.74
N ARG A 13 5.87 16.58 33.71
CA ARG A 13 4.44 16.37 33.98
C ARG A 13 4.25 15.33 35.06
N THR A 14 3.31 15.55 35.97
CA THR A 14 3.05 14.62 37.09
C THR A 14 1.64 14.06 36.97
N TYR A 15 1.55 12.73 36.95
CA TYR A 15 0.29 11.98 36.94
C TYR A 15 0.34 10.95 38.06
N GLN A 16 -0.73 10.86 38.84
CA GLN A 16 -0.79 9.97 40.01
C GLN A 16 0.43 10.06 40.94
N GLY A 17 0.94 11.28 41.16
CA GLY A 17 2.12 11.54 42.01
C GLY A 17 3.46 11.09 41.41
N ARG A 18 3.50 10.69 40.14
CA ARG A 18 4.72 10.24 39.45
C ARG A 18 5.08 11.22 38.33
N GLU A 19 6.31 11.71 38.38
CA GLU A 19 6.83 12.66 37.41
C GLU A 19 7.31 11.95 36.14
N ILE A 20 7.02 12.57 34.99
CA ILE A 20 7.50 12.20 33.67
C ILE A 20 8.27 13.40 33.14
N ALA A 21 9.59 13.27 33.02
CA ALA A 21 10.46 14.32 32.50
C ALA A 21 10.05 14.75 31.07
N ALA A 22 10.45 15.95 30.69
CA ALA A 22 10.27 16.48 29.34
C ALA A 22 10.84 15.51 28.28
N GLY A 23 10.07 15.21 27.24
CA GLY A 23 10.50 14.30 26.18
C GLY A 23 10.75 12.85 26.63
N ALA A 24 10.30 12.44 27.81
CA ALA A 24 10.51 11.09 28.35
C ALA A 24 9.25 10.21 28.29
N PHE A 25 9.46 8.90 28.46
CA PHE A 25 8.41 7.91 28.58
C PHE A 25 8.23 7.45 30.02
N TYR A 26 6.99 7.15 30.39
CA TYR A 26 6.66 6.42 31.60
C TYR A 26 5.84 5.19 31.26
N GLN A 27 6.31 4.00 31.66
CA GLN A 27 5.55 2.76 31.49
C GLN A 27 4.55 2.61 32.64
N ILE A 28 3.27 2.53 32.31
CA ILE A 28 2.23 2.15 33.26
C ILE A 28 2.38 0.64 33.51
N THR A 29 2.68 0.28 34.75
CA THR A 29 2.69 -1.12 35.18
C THR A 29 1.26 -1.64 35.27
N ALA A 30 1.03 -2.92 34.97
CA ALA A 30 -0.33 -3.48 34.84
C ALA A 30 -1.23 -3.30 36.08
N ASN A 31 -0.63 -3.22 37.28
CA ASN A 31 -1.35 -2.96 38.53
C ASN A 31 -1.82 -1.50 38.70
N LEU A 32 -1.34 -0.58 37.87
CA LEU A 32 -1.70 0.85 37.89
C LEU A 32 -2.66 1.23 36.75
N ASP A 33 -3.02 0.30 35.86
CA ASP A 33 -3.85 0.58 34.68
C ASP A 33 -5.18 1.28 35.03
N ALA A 34 -5.88 0.79 36.06
CA ALA A 34 -7.17 1.33 36.48
C ALA A 34 -7.04 2.74 37.08
N GLU A 35 -5.97 2.98 37.83
CA GLU A 35 -5.65 4.26 38.45
C GLU A 35 -5.42 5.32 37.34
N TYR A 36 -4.53 5.04 36.40
CA TYR A 36 -4.22 5.93 35.29
C TYR A 36 -5.40 6.12 34.31
N ALA A 37 -6.21 5.08 34.06
CA ALA A 37 -7.40 5.19 33.21
C ALA A 37 -8.49 6.12 33.79
N SER A 38 -8.39 6.47 35.08
CA SER A 38 -9.27 7.39 35.79
C SER A 38 -8.65 8.76 36.10
N ASP A 39 -7.37 8.97 35.77
CA ASP A 39 -6.66 10.23 36.01
C ASP A 39 -7.21 11.34 35.10
N SER A 40 -7.92 12.30 35.68
CA SER A 40 -8.55 13.39 34.93
C SER A 40 -7.55 14.32 34.24
N GLN A 41 -6.38 14.54 34.85
CA GLN A 41 -5.34 15.40 34.28
C GLN A 41 -4.69 14.72 33.07
N LEU A 42 -4.37 13.43 33.19
CA LEU A 42 -3.83 12.65 32.08
C LEU A 42 -4.83 12.57 30.92
N ILE A 43 -6.10 12.30 31.21
CA ILE A 43 -7.15 12.24 30.17
C ILE A 43 -7.26 13.59 29.44
N SER A 44 -7.23 14.71 30.18
CA SER A 44 -7.24 16.05 29.59
C SER A 44 -6.02 16.30 28.72
N ASP A 45 -4.83 15.97 29.22
CA ASP A 45 -3.56 16.18 28.50
C ASP A 45 -3.47 15.30 27.25
N LEU A 46 -4.01 14.07 27.30
CA LEU A 46 -4.16 13.20 26.12
C LEU A 46 -5.12 13.81 25.10
N ALA A 47 -6.28 14.31 25.54
CA ALA A 47 -7.27 14.94 24.67
C ALA A 47 -6.72 16.18 23.96
N LEU A 48 -5.87 16.95 24.65
CA LEU A 48 -5.18 18.13 24.11
C LEU A 48 -3.91 17.79 23.31
N GLY A 49 -3.45 16.54 23.31
CA GLY A 49 -2.23 16.11 22.65
C GLY A 49 -0.93 16.63 23.31
N ILE A 50 -1.00 17.02 24.57
CA ILE A 50 0.15 17.42 25.41
C ILE A 50 1.01 16.19 25.73
N VAL A 51 0.35 15.04 25.93
CA VAL A 51 1.00 13.74 26.06
C VAL A 51 0.34 12.77 25.08
N LYS A 52 1.02 11.66 24.78
CA LYS A 52 0.48 10.61 23.91
C LYS A 52 0.71 9.23 24.50
N MET A 53 -0.11 8.27 24.09
CA MET A 53 0.05 6.88 24.48
C MET A 53 0.81 6.07 23.43
N SER A 54 1.68 5.19 23.87
CA SER A 54 2.42 4.22 23.04
C SER A 54 2.26 2.80 23.59
N SER A 55 2.23 1.80 22.72
CA SER A 55 2.18 0.38 23.11
C SER A 55 3.57 -0.26 23.23
N ASN A 56 4.60 0.39 22.71
CA ASN A 56 5.96 -0.15 22.59
C ASN A 56 7.08 0.83 22.96
N GLY A 57 6.74 2.02 23.48
CA GLY A 57 7.72 3.05 23.85
C GLY A 57 8.29 3.85 22.67
N SER A 58 7.70 3.77 21.47
CA SER A 58 8.07 4.62 20.33
C SER A 58 7.55 6.06 20.49
N SER A 59 8.32 7.05 20.03
CA SER A 59 7.96 8.47 19.96
C SER A 59 7.26 8.86 18.66
N ALA A 60 7.23 7.97 17.67
CA ALA A 60 6.55 8.17 16.40
C ALA A 60 5.03 7.93 16.53
N LEU A 61 4.35 8.74 17.34
CA LEU A 61 2.95 8.54 17.72
C LEU A 61 1.98 9.36 16.85
N SER A 62 1.08 8.68 16.15
CA SER A 62 -0.07 9.25 15.45
C SER A 62 -1.39 8.94 16.18
N GLY A 63 -2.47 9.64 15.82
CA GLY A 63 -3.78 9.50 16.45
C GLY A 63 -4.33 10.83 16.98
N SER A 64 -5.65 10.90 17.16
CA SER A 64 -6.32 12.00 17.86
C SER A 64 -6.18 11.82 19.37
N GLY A 65 -6.37 12.89 20.14
CA GLY A 65 -6.41 12.80 21.60
C GLY A 65 -7.44 11.77 22.11
N SER A 66 -8.61 11.70 21.48
CA SER A 66 -9.63 10.68 21.78
C SER A 66 -9.10 9.26 21.62
N SER A 67 -8.35 8.99 20.55
CA SER A 67 -7.83 7.65 20.29
C SER A 67 -6.79 7.18 21.31
N HIS A 68 -6.00 8.11 21.86
CA HIS A 68 -5.07 7.81 22.95
C HIS A 68 -5.79 7.59 24.28
N VAL A 69 -6.88 8.32 24.55
CA VAL A 69 -7.76 8.09 25.71
C VAL A 69 -8.42 6.71 25.61
N ASP A 70 -8.93 6.33 24.43
CA ASP A 70 -9.56 5.03 24.21
C ASP A 70 -8.56 3.88 24.42
N PHE A 71 -7.31 4.05 23.97
CA PHE A 71 -6.25 3.06 24.20
C PHE A 71 -5.87 2.96 25.69
N LEU A 72 -5.76 4.09 26.40
CA LEU A 72 -5.53 4.08 27.85
C LEU A 72 -6.65 3.31 28.58
N LYS A 73 -7.90 3.50 28.16
CA LYS A 73 -9.11 2.88 28.73
C LYS A 73 -9.42 1.47 28.20
N ASN A 74 -8.56 0.89 27.36
CA ASN A 74 -8.79 -0.40 26.69
C ASN A 74 -10.13 -0.47 25.92
N SER A 75 -10.65 0.66 25.46
CA SER A 75 -11.95 0.74 24.77
C SER A 75 -11.84 0.40 23.27
N ILE A 76 -10.65 0.56 22.68
CA ILE A 76 -10.34 0.22 21.28
C ILE A 76 -8.90 -0.35 21.22
N PRO A 77 -8.59 -1.30 20.31
CA PRO A 77 -7.19 -1.70 20.03
C PRO A 77 -6.29 -0.49 19.72
N PRO A 78 -4.98 -0.56 20.03
CA PRO A 78 -4.06 0.57 19.89
C PRO A 78 -4.10 1.15 18.48
N VAL A 79 -4.03 2.49 18.41
CA VAL A 79 -3.70 3.20 17.18
C VAL A 79 -2.31 2.74 16.77
N VAL A 80 -2.27 1.79 15.84
CA VAL A 80 -1.05 1.39 15.18
C VAL A 80 -0.66 2.54 14.26
N THR A 81 0.58 2.97 14.42
CA THR A 81 1.27 3.97 13.61
C THR A 81 0.97 3.78 12.12
N SER A 82 0.07 4.57 11.57
CA SER A 82 0.14 4.90 10.15
C SER A 82 1.20 5.99 10.01
N THR A 83 2.47 5.60 10.09
CA THR A 83 3.48 6.42 9.42
C THR A 83 3.10 6.39 7.95
N SER A 84 2.48 7.46 7.45
CA SER A 84 2.43 7.67 6.01
C SER A 84 3.88 7.89 5.59
N VAL A 85 4.58 6.79 5.31
CA VAL A 85 5.84 6.85 4.60
C VAL A 85 5.55 7.62 3.31
N PRO A 86 6.35 8.64 2.95
CA PRO A 86 6.20 9.27 1.66
C PRO A 86 6.18 8.18 0.59
N PHE A 87 5.34 8.31 -0.43
CA PHE A 87 5.14 7.31 -1.49
C PHE A 87 6.46 6.83 -2.15
N ALA A 88 7.53 7.63 -2.03
CA ALA A 88 8.89 7.34 -2.49
C ALA A 88 9.80 6.60 -1.47
N ALA A 89 9.30 6.17 -0.30
CA ALA A 89 10.10 5.45 0.68
C ALA A 89 10.43 4.04 0.17
N LYS A 90 11.73 3.79 -0.07
CA LYS A 90 12.23 2.48 -0.49
C LYS A 90 12.05 1.38 0.56
N ILE A 91 11.68 1.73 1.80
CA ILE A 91 11.50 0.81 2.92
C ILE A 91 10.07 0.98 3.44
N LEU A 92 9.32 -0.11 3.44
CA LEU A 92 7.95 -0.19 3.95
C LEU A 92 7.94 -0.21 5.49
N PRO A 93 6.80 0.09 6.15
CA PRO A 93 6.70 0.09 7.62
C PRO A 93 7.06 -1.25 8.28
N ASN A 94 6.99 -2.35 7.54
CA ASN A 94 7.36 -3.70 7.99
C ASN A 94 8.86 -4.02 7.78
N GLY A 95 9.68 -3.04 7.38
CA GLY A 95 11.13 -3.21 7.14
C GLY A 95 11.49 -3.75 5.76
N LYS A 96 10.51 -4.17 4.95
CA LYS A 96 10.76 -4.68 3.59
C LYS A 96 11.14 -3.57 2.64
N LYS A 97 11.97 -3.89 1.65
CA LYS A 97 12.43 -2.96 0.62
C LYS A 97 11.63 -3.11 -0.67
N LEU A 98 11.45 -1.98 -1.35
CA LEU A 98 10.88 -1.90 -2.69
C LEU A 98 11.99 -1.83 -3.74
N TYR A 99 11.92 -2.72 -4.74
CA TYR A 99 12.81 -2.72 -5.89
C TYR A 99 12.01 -2.56 -7.18
N THR A 100 12.31 -1.53 -7.96
CA THR A 100 11.72 -1.39 -9.29
C THR A 100 12.25 -2.48 -10.22
N ARG A 101 11.32 -3.17 -10.89
CA ARG A 101 11.57 -4.21 -11.90
C ARG A 101 10.75 -3.85 -13.13
N ILE A 102 11.39 -3.91 -14.30
CA ILE A 102 10.72 -3.68 -15.58
C ILE A 102 10.79 -4.97 -16.36
N HIS A 103 9.64 -5.48 -16.80
CA HIS A 103 9.53 -6.73 -17.56
C HIS A 103 8.96 -6.43 -18.94
N GLY A 104 9.66 -6.88 -19.98
CA GLY A 104 9.23 -6.72 -21.37
C GLY A 104 8.54 -7.97 -21.90
N VAL A 105 7.42 -7.80 -22.59
CA VAL A 105 6.73 -8.84 -23.38
C VAL A 105 6.49 -8.28 -24.78
N SER A 106 6.56 -9.13 -25.80
CA SER A 106 6.15 -8.77 -27.15
C SER A 106 5.19 -9.81 -27.71
N GLN A 107 4.23 -9.35 -28.52
CA GLN A 107 3.24 -10.22 -29.14
C GLN A 107 2.91 -9.69 -30.53
N SER A 108 2.72 -10.61 -31.48
CA SER A 108 2.15 -10.28 -32.79
C SER A 108 0.62 -10.25 -32.67
N VAL A 109 0.01 -9.15 -33.08
CA VAL A 109 -1.44 -8.90 -32.99
C VAL A 109 -2.03 -8.62 -34.37
N LEU A 110 -3.29 -9.04 -34.59
CA LEU A 110 -3.95 -8.88 -35.90
C LEU A 110 -5.46 -8.65 -35.76
N GLY A 111 -5.92 -7.41 -35.97
CA GLY A 111 -7.29 -7.04 -36.39
C GLY A 111 -8.46 -7.46 -35.48
N ALA A 112 -8.17 -8.09 -34.35
CA ALA A 112 -9.12 -8.53 -33.33
C ALA A 112 -8.46 -8.40 -31.94
N PRO A 113 -9.26 -8.39 -30.86
CA PRO A 113 -8.72 -8.39 -29.51
C PRO A 113 -7.86 -9.63 -29.25
N ASP A 114 -6.56 -9.41 -29.06
CA ASP A 114 -5.59 -10.43 -28.66
C ASP A 114 -5.25 -10.27 -27.17
N ASN A 115 -5.09 -11.39 -26.47
CA ASN A 115 -4.71 -11.40 -25.06
C ASN A 115 -3.20 -11.55 -24.92
N ILE A 116 -2.58 -10.57 -24.28
CA ILE A 116 -1.16 -10.58 -23.96
C ILE A 116 -1.02 -10.75 -22.45
N ASP A 117 -0.61 -11.95 -22.04
CA ASP A 117 -0.52 -12.33 -20.63
C ASP A 117 0.92 -12.26 -20.13
N PHE A 118 1.10 -11.60 -18.98
CA PHE A 118 2.35 -11.61 -18.23
C PHE A 118 2.11 -12.23 -16.85
N THR A 119 2.75 -13.37 -16.60
CA THR A 119 2.69 -14.05 -15.30
C THR A 119 3.67 -13.41 -14.32
N ILE A 120 3.18 -13.05 -13.15
CA ILE A 120 3.96 -12.41 -12.08
C ILE A 120 5.01 -13.38 -11.54
N PRO A 121 6.31 -13.05 -11.62
CA PRO A 121 7.39 -13.94 -11.17
C PRO A 121 7.83 -13.66 -9.73
N HIS A 122 7.26 -12.67 -9.05
CA HIS A 122 7.66 -12.22 -7.71
C HIS A 122 6.66 -12.67 -6.66
N THR A 123 7.14 -13.03 -5.48
CA THR A 123 6.28 -13.42 -4.36
C THR A 123 5.26 -12.34 -4.01
N ASN A 124 5.70 -11.08 -3.95
CA ASN A 124 4.86 -9.91 -3.75
C ASN A 124 5.41 -8.75 -4.60
N CYS A 125 4.55 -8.10 -5.38
CA CYS A 125 4.91 -6.87 -6.07
C CYS A 125 3.69 -5.98 -6.29
N LYS A 126 3.95 -4.70 -6.57
CA LYS A 126 2.94 -3.72 -6.94
C LYS A 126 3.11 -3.31 -8.40
N LEU A 127 2.04 -3.31 -9.19
CA LEU A 127 2.06 -2.74 -10.54
C LEU A 127 1.84 -1.23 -10.45
N THR A 128 2.78 -0.45 -10.99
CA THR A 128 2.74 1.03 -10.93
C THR A 128 2.61 1.69 -12.30
N GLY A 129 2.88 0.96 -13.37
CA GLY A 129 2.69 1.47 -14.71
C GLY A 129 2.89 0.45 -15.81
N ILE A 130 2.53 0.86 -17.02
CA ILE A 130 2.70 0.09 -18.25
C ILE A 130 3.14 1.03 -19.36
N GLN A 131 4.02 0.53 -20.22
CA GLN A 131 4.39 1.18 -21.47
C GLN A 131 4.04 0.25 -22.62
N ILE A 132 3.40 0.80 -23.65
CA ILE A 132 3.07 0.08 -24.87
C ILE A 132 3.77 0.80 -26.03
N ILE A 133 4.52 0.03 -26.81
CA ILE A 133 5.33 0.50 -27.92
C ILE A 133 4.80 -0.14 -29.19
N ASN A 134 4.86 0.62 -30.29
CA ASN A 134 4.35 0.24 -31.60
C ASN A 134 2.82 0.10 -31.66
N GLY A 135 2.11 0.91 -30.86
CA GLY A 135 0.68 1.15 -31.04
C GLY A 135 0.39 2.14 -32.17
N GLU A 136 -0.84 2.16 -32.65
CA GLU A 136 -1.31 3.06 -33.71
C GLU A 136 -2.59 3.78 -33.29
N LEU A 137 -2.88 4.90 -33.95
CA LEU A 137 -4.10 5.64 -33.70
C LEU A 137 -5.32 4.78 -34.03
N GLY A 138 -6.20 4.58 -33.05
CA GLY A 138 -7.40 3.77 -33.17
C GLY A 138 -7.29 2.42 -32.48
N ASP A 139 -6.08 1.93 -32.19
CA ASP A 139 -5.90 0.76 -31.32
C ASP A 139 -6.50 1.02 -29.93
N LYS A 140 -6.98 -0.04 -29.30
CA LYS A 140 -7.55 0.00 -27.96
C LYS A 140 -6.94 -1.06 -27.06
N ALA A 141 -6.89 -0.78 -25.76
CA ALA A 141 -6.43 -1.75 -24.79
C ALA A 141 -7.30 -1.79 -23.52
N ASN A 142 -7.49 -3.00 -22.99
CA ASN A 142 -8.02 -3.24 -21.65
C ASN A 142 -6.93 -3.87 -20.79
N LEU A 143 -6.76 -3.38 -19.56
CA LEU A 143 -5.78 -3.93 -18.63
C LEU A 143 -6.50 -4.60 -17.47
N LYS A 144 -6.33 -5.92 -17.35
CA LYS A 144 -6.98 -6.77 -16.35
C LYS A 144 -5.94 -7.45 -15.47
N ILE A 145 -6.30 -7.64 -14.21
CA ILE A 145 -5.57 -8.47 -13.26
C ILE A 145 -6.35 -9.76 -13.07
N LEU A 146 -5.70 -10.87 -13.33
CA LEU A 146 -6.26 -12.20 -13.20
C LEU A 146 -5.64 -12.90 -12.00
N ASP A 147 -6.46 -13.72 -11.35
CA ASP A 147 -6.04 -14.66 -10.34
C ASP A 147 -5.04 -15.68 -10.94
N THR A 148 -4.45 -16.48 -10.07
CA THR A 148 -3.53 -17.55 -10.45
C THR A 148 -4.25 -18.66 -11.23
N ASP A 149 -3.48 -19.53 -11.89
CA ASP A 149 -4.02 -20.73 -12.53
C ASP A 149 -4.70 -21.69 -11.54
N ALA A 150 -4.42 -21.56 -10.25
CA ALA A 150 -5.08 -22.31 -9.19
C ALA A 150 -6.27 -21.58 -8.55
N GLY A 151 -6.50 -20.30 -8.88
CA GLY A 151 -7.54 -19.49 -8.26
C GLY A 151 -7.27 -19.18 -6.79
N LEU A 152 -6.01 -18.86 -6.44
CA LEU A 152 -5.58 -18.76 -5.04
C LEU A 152 -6.35 -17.68 -4.25
N ILE A 153 -6.83 -16.62 -4.89
CA ILE A 153 -7.52 -15.50 -4.24
C ILE A 153 -9.04 -15.65 -4.28
N SER A 154 -9.59 -15.96 -5.45
CA SER A 154 -11.03 -16.04 -5.72
C SER A 154 -11.63 -17.44 -5.59
N GLY A 155 -10.80 -18.48 -5.58
CA GLY A 155 -11.20 -19.88 -5.73
C GLY A 155 -11.46 -20.31 -7.18
N ILE A 156 -11.31 -19.40 -8.16
CA ILE A 156 -11.58 -19.67 -9.57
C ILE A 156 -10.30 -19.39 -10.40
N PRO A 157 -9.76 -20.39 -11.12
CA PRO A 157 -8.61 -20.21 -12.00
C PRO A 157 -8.75 -19.03 -12.96
N ASN A 158 -7.76 -18.14 -13.00
CA ASN A 158 -7.69 -16.98 -13.90
C ASN A 158 -8.94 -16.05 -13.84
N ALA A 159 -9.67 -16.00 -12.73
CA ALA A 159 -10.76 -15.04 -12.57
C ALA A 159 -10.24 -13.61 -12.62
N VAL A 160 -11.00 -12.70 -13.25
CA VAL A 160 -10.67 -11.28 -13.26
C VAL A 160 -10.92 -10.72 -11.86
N LEU A 161 -9.85 -10.33 -11.18
CA LEU A 161 -9.90 -9.76 -9.83
C LEU A 161 -10.03 -8.24 -9.85
N ASN A 162 -9.43 -7.60 -10.87
CA ASN A 162 -9.50 -6.16 -11.04
C ASN A 162 -9.29 -5.76 -12.51
N GLN A 163 -9.69 -4.54 -12.87
CA GLN A 163 -9.50 -3.95 -14.19
C GLN A 163 -9.18 -2.46 -14.06
N PHE A 164 -8.08 -2.04 -14.68
CA PHE A 164 -7.58 -0.66 -14.64
C PHE A 164 -7.79 0.08 -15.96
N GLY A 165 -7.83 -0.64 -17.08
CA GLY A 165 -8.07 -0.07 -18.41
C GLY A 165 -9.40 -0.52 -18.98
N PHE A 166 -10.24 0.43 -19.41
CA PHE A 166 -11.53 0.18 -20.03
C PHE A 166 -11.55 0.80 -21.44
N SER A 167 -11.18 0.00 -22.45
CA SER A 167 -11.13 0.40 -23.86
C SER A 167 -10.31 1.68 -24.07
N VAL A 168 -9.11 1.71 -23.49
CA VAL A 168 -8.22 2.87 -23.54
C VAL A 168 -7.71 3.07 -24.97
N ASN A 169 -7.82 4.27 -25.52
CA ASN A 169 -7.26 4.59 -26.84
C ASN A 169 -5.74 4.69 -26.75
N MET A 170 -5.05 4.05 -27.69
CA MET A 170 -3.59 4.08 -27.75
C MET A 170 -3.08 5.28 -28.55
N GLY A 171 -1.92 5.78 -28.13
CA GLY A 171 -1.14 6.74 -28.91
C GLY A 171 -0.39 6.06 -30.04
N SER A 172 -0.10 6.81 -31.10
CA SER A 172 0.79 6.34 -32.16
C SER A 172 2.23 6.19 -31.64
N SER A 173 2.86 5.07 -31.95
CA SER A 173 4.23 4.66 -31.60
C SER A 173 4.50 4.38 -30.12
N PHE A 174 3.99 5.19 -29.20
CA PHE A 174 4.26 5.06 -27.76
C PHE A 174 3.07 5.51 -26.91
N TYR A 175 2.75 4.69 -25.91
CA TYR A 175 1.78 5.00 -24.88
C TYR A 175 2.37 4.63 -23.52
N GLU A 176 2.24 5.53 -22.54
CA GLU A 176 2.65 5.29 -21.16
C GLU A 176 1.53 5.69 -20.21
N PHE A 177 1.29 4.83 -19.23
CA PHE A 177 0.41 5.13 -18.11
C PHE A 177 1.09 4.74 -16.80
N GLN A 178 1.07 5.69 -15.87
CA GLN A 178 1.51 5.49 -14.50
C GLN A 178 0.36 5.84 -13.56
N SER A 179 0.18 5.04 -12.51
CA SER A 179 -0.87 5.23 -11.54
C SER A 179 -0.30 5.23 -10.14
N ASN A 180 -0.79 6.16 -9.31
CA ASN A 180 -0.54 6.16 -7.87
C ASN A 180 -1.42 5.13 -7.14
N TYR A 181 -2.46 4.64 -7.80
CA TYR A 181 -3.27 3.50 -7.34
C TYR A 181 -2.67 2.23 -7.95
N ASP A 182 -2.21 1.33 -7.08
CA ASP A 182 -1.52 0.11 -7.48
C ASP A 182 -2.42 -1.13 -7.39
N ALA A 183 -1.99 -2.18 -8.08
CA ALA A 183 -2.49 -3.53 -7.85
C ALA A 183 -1.46 -4.27 -7.00
N ASP A 184 -1.88 -4.82 -5.86
CA ASP A 184 -1.09 -5.80 -5.13
C ASP A 184 -1.16 -7.15 -5.86
N LEU A 185 0.00 -7.65 -6.26
CA LEU A 185 0.15 -8.86 -7.05
C LEU A 185 1.07 -9.85 -6.35
N ILE A 186 0.74 -11.13 -6.46
CA ILE A 186 1.52 -12.25 -5.93
C ILE A 186 1.98 -13.19 -7.04
N LEU A 187 2.93 -14.07 -6.70
CA LEU A 187 3.50 -15.06 -7.62
C LEU A 187 2.40 -15.86 -8.32
N GLY A 188 2.47 -15.93 -9.65
CA GLY A 188 1.55 -16.71 -10.47
C GLY A 188 0.25 -16.01 -10.85
N MET A 189 -0.05 -14.81 -10.32
CA MET A 189 -1.11 -13.96 -10.88
C MET A 189 -0.73 -13.53 -12.31
N LYS A 190 -1.70 -13.07 -13.09
CA LYS A 190 -1.42 -12.57 -14.45
C LYS A 190 -1.91 -11.14 -14.64
N ILE A 191 -1.11 -10.37 -15.36
CA ILE A 191 -1.55 -9.13 -15.97
C ILE A 191 -1.92 -9.46 -17.42
N ARG A 192 -3.17 -9.20 -17.81
CA ARG A 192 -3.64 -9.35 -19.18
C ARG A 192 -3.86 -7.99 -19.80
N LEU A 193 -3.20 -7.76 -20.93
CA LEU A 193 -3.56 -6.71 -21.85
C LEU A 193 -4.40 -7.31 -22.97
N GLU A 194 -5.70 -6.97 -23.02
CA GLU A 194 -6.53 -7.28 -24.18
C GLU A 194 -6.34 -6.14 -25.18
N PHE A 195 -5.60 -6.40 -26.25
CA PHE A 195 -5.20 -5.40 -27.23
C PHE A 195 -6.01 -5.58 -28.51
N ASP A 196 -6.80 -4.58 -28.85
CA ASP A 196 -7.60 -4.52 -30.06
C ASP A 196 -6.86 -3.66 -31.09
N ALA A 197 -6.15 -4.34 -31.99
CA ALA A 197 -5.36 -3.71 -33.03
C ALA A 197 -6.25 -3.30 -34.21
N VAL A 198 -6.19 -2.03 -34.57
CA VAL A 198 -6.67 -1.58 -35.88
C VAL A 198 -5.70 -2.11 -36.93
N ALA A 199 -6.19 -2.99 -37.81
CA ALA A 199 -5.41 -3.61 -38.87
C ALA A 199 -6.08 -3.35 -40.23
N PRO A 200 -5.91 -2.14 -40.82
CA PRO A 200 -6.58 -1.77 -42.07
C PRO A 200 -6.13 -2.65 -43.25
N ASP A 201 -4.91 -3.17 -43.21
CA ASP A 201 -4.32 -3.99 -44.27
C ASP A 201 -4.32 -5.50 -43.94
N LEU A 202 -4.93 -5.91 -42.82
CA LEU A 202 -4.90 -7.30 -42.31
C LEU A 202 -3.48 -7.89 -42.17
N LEU A 203 -2.48 -7.04 -41.97
CA LEU A 203 -1.11 -7.47 -41.69
C LEU A 203 -0.87 -7.49 -40.18
N PRO A 204 -0.26 -8.56 -39.64
CA PRO A 204 0.04 -8.62 -38.22
C PRO A 204 1.12 -7.60 -37.86
N LYS A 205 0.97 -6.94 -36.71
CA LYS A 205 1.98 -6.04 -36.15
C LYS A 205 2.48 -6.56 -34.80
N THR A 206 3.75 -6.34 -34.50
CA THR A 206 4.30 -6.71 -33.19
C THR A 206 4.21 -5.53 -32.25
N VAL A 207 3.49 -5.68 -31.14
CA VAL A 207 3.47 -4.70 -30.05
C VAL A 207 4.45 -5.14 -28.97
N TYR A 208 5.05 -4.16 -28.28
CA TYR A 208 5.95 -4.42 -27.16
C TYR A 208 5.40 -3.74 -25.91
N ILE A 209 5.46 -4.42 -24.78
CA ILE A 209 4.87 -3.99 -23.53
C ILE A 209 5.91 -4.08 -22.44
N ASN A 210 6.12 -2.99 -21.71
CA ASN A 210 6.90 -2.99 -20.48
C ASN A 210 5.97 -2.85 -19.27
N PHE A 211 6.02 -3.80 -18.36
CA PHE A 211 5.34 -3.73 -17.06
C PHE A 211 6.30 -3.18 -16.01
N ILE A 212 5.90 -2.10 -15.35
CA ILE A 212 6.68 -1.45 -14.29
C ILE A 212 6.16 -1.95 -12.94
N LEU A 213 6.96 -2.78 -12.27
CA LEU A 213 6.62 -3.41 -11.00
C LEU A 213 7.54 -2.92 -9.88
N HIS A 214 7.01 -2.79 -8.68
CA HIS A 214 7.79 -2.64 -7.45
C HIS A 214 7.74 -3.96 -6.67
N GLU A 215 8.81 -4.73 -6.73
CA GLU A 215 8.99 -5.97 -5.97
C GLU A 215 9.17 -5.64 -4.48
N VAL A 216 8.44 -6.34 -3.61
CA VAL A 216 8.57 -6.25 -2.15
C VAL A 216 9.47 -7.39 -1.68
N LYS A 217 10.68 -7.07 -1.20
CA LYS A 217 11.69 -8.05 -0.76
C LYS A 217 12.28 -7.68 0.60
N ASP A 218 12.67 -8.69 1.38
CA ASP A 218 13.34 -8.52 2.68
C ASP A 218 14.79 -8.00 2.52
#